data_AF-A0A6M6JRD6-F1
#
_entry.id   AF-A0A6M6JRD6-F1
#
_cell.length_a   1.000
_cell.length_b   1.000
_cell.length_c   1.000
_cell.angle_alpha   90.00
_cell.angle_beta   90.00
_cell.angle_gamma   90.00
#
_symmetry.space_group_name_H-M   'P 1'
#
loop_
_entity.id
_entity.type
_entity.pdbx_description
1 polymer ?
#
loop_
_entity_poly.entity_id
_entity_poly.type
_entity_poly.pdbx_seq_one_letter_code
_entity_poly.pdbx_strand_id
1 'polypeptide(L)'
;MADLSYKSLLETNNYLRQLSDTTYWLCITRTVQESKLFPMNPYMLLSYLNTFYRLPTQLREIDAATPAEELGDRAREVSLKVDTVNAAWGMPAFYLIGREMLMNWGLLGPADAVEDVVDVLDFSRRFNLAYHRNDGHMTNKEFGDRSQFLPERTLQVFESDLHGVVPGDRLHTAATKLVAQLSQYAFLAHCECRIGLHNSGPYNFGDNRQLIVRDFFELTEGDYPWLDGIATQLPFGNLTIPIVFKDTNFNLMDDWASFEAEPSYDASNIAAVGMYTSDALTDGYQPVGMENAEKLAETMESYREILNAATADLWKRIAGWSREQMIDAGALVYSSVAKDFAHLAGTYRQDDWFQLDDRVQRFKPLMNDEYGRDDLGEMVGLLGFPHQKTSEYTMARYSGLNQNMLTGVPYSVLTDDDFAPTAGSSLSGSSSLDPKTGLWTTSAGRLELDEYNRRARGFTPSAQAPEFRYLDEEWVKRHYTSDRANALYELAQRDSRTLQGKGAGLLRADLQGNG
;
A
#
# COMPACT_ATOMS: atom_id res chain seq x y z
N MET A 1 -17.23 -13.25 8.51
CA MET A 1 -18.34 -12.39 8.05
C MET A 1 -18.84 -11.62 9.25
N ALA A 2 -18.89 -10.30 9.11
CA ALA A 2 -19.37 -9.41 10.16
C ALA A 2 -20.90 -9.49 10.24
N ASP A 3 -21.44 -9.54 11.47
CA ASP A 3 -22.89 -9.57 11.68
C ASP A 3 -23.49 -8.18 11.43
N LEU A 4 -24.57 -8.10 10.65
CA LEU A 4 -25.28 -6.84 10.40
C LEU A 4 -26.12 -6.49 11.62
N SER A 5 -25.63 -5.54 12.40
CA SER A 5 -26.24 -5.08 13.65
C SER A 5 -26.24 -3.56 13.69
N TYR A 6 -27.01 -2.99 14.62
CA TYR A 6 -26.98 -1.54 14.82
C TYR A 6 -25.58 -1.02 15.14
N LYS A 7 -24.80 -1.79 15.93
CA LYS A 7 -23.43 -1.41 16.30
C LYS A 7 -22.49 -1.47 15.10
N SER A 8 -22.47 -2.58 14.36
CA SER A 8 -21.59 -2.69 13.19
C SER A 8 -21.95 -1.66 12.12
N LEU A 9 -23.23 -1.38 11.90
CA LEU A 9 -23.65 -0.34 10.96
C LEU A 9 -23.20 1.07 11.37
N LEU A 10 -23.21 1.39 12.68
CA LEU A 10 -22.64 2.64 13.19
C LEU A 10 -21.14 2.75 12.90
N GLU A 11 -20.40 1.67 13.14
CA GLU A 11 -18.95 1.61 12.88
C GLU A 11 -18.64 1.72 11.38
N THR A 12 -19.38 0.98 10.54
CA THR A 12 -19.29 1.02 9.07
C THR A 12 -19.55 2.43 8.53
N ASN A 13 -20.65 3.07 8.92
CA ASN A 13 -20.98 4.41 8.44
C ASN A 13 -20.02 5.48 8.96
N ASN A 14 -19.47 5.31 10.17
CA ASN A 14 -18.44 6.20 10.69
C ASN A 14 -17.18 6.13 9.83
N TYR A 15 -16.66 4.91 9.58
CA TYR A 15 -15.45 4.73 8.79
C TYR A 15 -15.64 5.14 7.33
N LEU A 16 -16.78 4.80 6.73
CA LEU A 16 -17.17 5.26 5.39
C LEU A 16 -17.14 6.79 5.31
N ARG A 17 -17.61 7.48 6.36
CA ARG A 17 -17.59 8.95 6.35
C ARG A 17 -16.17 9.51 6.37
N GLN A 18 -15.30 8.95 7.21
CA GLN A 18 -13.89 9.32 7.25
C GLN A 18 -13.17 9.06 5.92
N LEU A 19 -13.43 7.91 5.29
CA LEU A 19 -12.89 7.58 3.96
C LEU A 19 -13.38 8.56 2.90
N SER A 20 -14.64 8.97 2.94
CA SER A 20 -15.16 9.98 2.01
C SER A 20 -14.50 11.34 2.18
N ASP A 21 -14.33 11.79 3.42
CA ASP A 21 -13.67 13.06 3.71
C ASP A 21 -12.21 13.01 3.24
N THR A 22 -11.51 11.94 3.61
CA THR A 22 -10.11 11.71 3.26
C THR A 22 -9.92 11.64 1.75
N THR A 23 -10.71 10.82 1.05
CA THR A 23 -10.62 10.68 -0.41
C THR A 23 -10.94 11.98 -1.13
N TYR A 24 -11.98 12.72 -0.69
CA TYR A 24 -12.30 14.01 -1.30
C TYR A 24 -11.16 15.02 -1.11
N TRP A 25 -10.59 15.11 0.09
CA TRP A 25 -9.43 15.98 0.35
C TRP A 25 -8.25 15.62 -0.55
N LEU A 26 -7.92 14.33 -0.64
CA LEU A 26 -6.84 13.80 -1.47
C LEU A 26 -7.04 14.11 -2.97
N CYS A 27 -8.29 14.16 -3.44
CA CYS A 27 -8.63 14.50 -4.83
C CYS A 27 -8.58 16.02 -5.10
N ILE A 28 -9.02 16.88 -4.18
CA ILE A 28 -9.08 18.34 -4.44
C ILE A 28 -7.77 19.07 -4.21
N THR A 29 -6.89 18.55 -3.34
CA THR A 29 -5.56 19.15 -3.10
C THR A 29 -4.55 18.80 -4.17
N ARG A 30 -4.92 17.94 -5.13
CA ARG A 30 -4.04 17.43 -6.17
C ARG A 30 -4.66 17.60 -7.54
N THR A 31 -3.83 17.93 -8.51
CA THR A 31 -4.29 18.07 -9.89
C THR A 31 -4.71 16.71 -10.45
N VAL A 32 -5.92 16.59 -10.98
CA VAL A 32 -6.32 15.45 -11.82
C VAL A 32 -5.30 15.35 -12.94
N GLN A 33 -4.54 14.25 -12.96
CA GLN A 33 -3.50 14.03 -13.96
C GLN A 33 -4.15 13.43 -15.19
N GLU A 34 -3.80 13.89 -16.39
CA GLU A 34 -4.09 13.16 -17.62
C GLU A 34 -2.83 12.44 -18.04
N SER A 35 -2.92 11.12 -18.20
CA SER A 35 -1.90 10.38 -18.91
C SER A 35 -2.03 10.61 -20.42
N LYS A 36 -0.88 10.71 -21.11
CA LYS A 36 -0.82 10.68 -22.57
C LYS A 36 -0.41 9.31 -23.13
N LEU A 37 0.00 8.39 -22.26
CA LEU A 37 0.44 7.04 -22.64
C LEU A 37 -0.66 6.00 -22.42
N PHE A 38 -1.34 6.08 -21.29
CA PHE A 38 -2.42 5.18 -20.90
C PHE A 38 -3.77 5.92 -20.85
N PRO A 39 -4.88 5.25 -21.19
CA PRO A 39 -6.23 5.77 -21.02
C PRO A 39 -6.64 5.74 -19.54
N MET A 40 -6.10 6.68 -18.76
CA MET A 40 -6.19 6.69 -17.29
C MET A 40 -7.62 6.71 -16.76
N ASN A 41 -8.43 7.66 -17.22
CA ASN A 41 -9.79 7.79 -16.70
C ASN A 41 -10.64 6.53 -16.98
N PRO A 42 -10.64 5.97 -18.22
CA PRO A 42 -11.26 4.68 -18.51
C PRO A 42 -10.81 3.54 -17.58
N TYR A 43 -9.51 3.36 -17.39
CA TYR A 43 -9.04 2.22 -16.61
C TYR A 43 -9.34 2.40 -15.12
N MET A 44 -9.33 3.63 -14.59
CA MET A 44 -9.62 3.86 -13.17
C MET A 44 -11.08 3.52 -12.86
N LEU A 45 -12.01 3.96 -13.71
CA LEU A 45 -13.43 3.62 -13.57
C LEU A 45 -13.67 2.11 -13.63
N LEU A 46 -13.03 1.42 -14.58
CA LEU A 46 -13.12 -0.05 -14.64
C LEU A 46 -12.48 -0.73 -13.43
N SER A 47 -11.40 -0.17 -12.89
CA SER A 47 -10.77 -0.71 -11.68
C SER A 47 -11.72 -0.66 -10.48
N TYR A 48 -12.43 0.45 -10.29
CA TYR A 48 -13.39 0.60 -9.19
C TYR A 48 -14.54 -0.40 -9.30
N LEU A 49 -15.10 -0.57 -10.50
CA LEU A 49 -16.12 -1.59 -10.74
C LEU A 49 -15.58 -3.01 -10.49
N ASN A 50 -14.35 -3.29 -10.93
CA ASN A 50 -13.73 -4.59 -10.71
C ASN A 50 -13.50 -4.88 -9.23
N THR A 51 -13.03 -3.88 -8.47
CA THR A 51 -12.90 -3.98 -7.01
C THR A 51 -14.26 -4.19 -6.34
N PHE A 52 -15.31 -3.44 -6.72
CA PHE A 52 -16.66 -3.64 -6.18
C PHE A 52 -17.15 -5.08 -6.32
N TYR A 53 -16.97 -5.66 -7.50
CA TYR A 53 -17.50 -6.98 -7.82
C TYR A 53 -16.67 -8.17 -7.29
N ARG A 54 -15.35 -7.99 -7.10
CA ARG A 54 -14.44 -9.10 -6.74
C ARG A 54 -13.98 -9.07 -5.29
N LEU A 55 -13.72 -7.88 -4.75
CA LEU A 55 -13.03 -7.71 -3.46
C LEU A 55 -13.74 -8.40 -2.29
N PRO A 56 -15.08 -8.34 -2.12
CA PRO A 56 -15.74 -8.99 -0.97
C PRO A 56 -15.47 -10.49 -0.91
N THR A 57 -15.49 -11.17 -2.05
CA THR A 57 -15.21 -12.61 -2.13
C THR A 57 -13.76 -12.92 -1.80
N GLN A 58 -12.83 -12.14 -2.36
CA GLN A 58 -11.40 -12.30 -2.12
C GLN A 58 -11.05 -12.07 -0.64
N LEU A 59 -11.57 -11.01 -0.03
CA LEU A 59 -11.31 -10.70 1.38
C LEU A 59 -11.89 -11.74 2.33
N ARG A 60 -13.08 -12.27 2.07
CA ARG A 60 -13.65 -13.36 2.89
C ARG A 60 -12.77 -14.61 2.90
N GLU A 61 -12.21 -14.96 1.75
CA GLU A 61 -11.30 -16.10 1.66
C GLU A 61 -10.01 -15.85 2.42
N ILE A 62 -9.41 -14.67 2.25
CA ILE A 62 -8.21 -14.24 2.95
C ILE A 62 -8.45 -14.26 4.46
N ASP A 63 -9.49 -13.59 4.95
CA ASP A 63 -9.81 -13.45 6.38
C ASP A 63 -10.14 -14.82 7.02
N ALA A 64 -10.73 -15.73 6.25
CA ALA A 64 -10.97 -17.11 6.69
C ALA A 64 -9.66 -17.92 6.85
N ALA A 65 -8.64 -17.63 6.04
CA ALA A 65 -7.34 -18.27 6.12
C ALA A 65 -6.41 -17.62 7.15
N THR A 66 -6.42 -16.30 7.25
CA THR A 66 -5.63 -15.51 8.20
C THR A 66 -6.40 -14.23 8.54
N PRO A 67 -6.82 -14.05 9.81
CA PRO A 67 -7.60 -12.88 10.20
C PRO A 67 -6.89 -11.56 9.91
N ALA A 68 -7.65 -10.53 9.53
CA ALA A 68 -7.13 -9.19 9.22
C ALA A 68 -6.18 -8.62 10.28
N GLU A 69 -6.46 -8.84 11.58
CA GLU A 69 -5.61 -8.40 12.68
C GLU A 69 -4.24 -9.08 12.67
N GLU A 70 -4.20 -10.37 12.32
CA GLU A 70 -2.95 -11.10 12.19
C GLU A 70 -2.15 -10.65 10.97
N LEU A 71 -2.83 -10.33 9.85
CA LEU A 71 -2.19 -9.72 8.70
C LEU A 71 -1.61 -8.35 9.04
N GLY A 72 -2.31 -7.53 9.83
CA GLY A 72 -1.81 -6.24 10.33
C GLY A 72 -0.60 -6.39 11.23
N ASP A 73 -0.64 -7.34 12.17
CA ASP A 73 0.50 -7.69 13.02
C ASP A 73 1.73 -8.10 12.19
N ARG A 74 1.55 -8.93 11.14
CA ARG A 74 2.64 -9.37 10.25
C ARG A 74 3.19 -8.23 9.39
N ALA A 75 2.31 -7.40 8.81
CA ALA A 75 2.69 -6.28 7.95
C ALA A 75 3.52 -5.21 8.69
N ARG A 76 3.45 -5.13 10.01
CA ARG A 76 4.31 -4.22 10.80
C ARG A 76 5.79 -4.60 10.81
N GLU A 77 6.10 -5.84 10.49
CA GLU A 77 7.46 -6.37 10.57
C GLU A 77 8.23 -6.22 9.26
N VAL A 78 7.55 -5.96 8.14
CA VAL A 78 8.11 -5.97 6.79
C VAL A 78 7.41 -4.91 5.93
N SER A 79 8.08 -4.39 4.90
CA SER A 79 7.42 -3.61 3.86
C SER A 79 6.90 -4.52 2.74
N LEU A 80 5.60 -4.41 2.44
CA LEU A 80 4.86 -5.06 1.34
C LEU A 80 3.88 -4.04 0.78
N LYS A 81 3.20 -4.33 -0.36
CA LYS A 81 2.08 -3.46 -0.80
C LYS A 81 0.86 -3.59 0.12
N VAL A 82 0.95 -4.32 1.23
CA VAL A 82 0.01 -4.20 2.35
C VAL A 82 0.43 -3.02 3.22
N ASP A 83 0.27 -1.83 2.67
CA ASP A 83 0.73 -0.55 3.24
C ASP A 83 -0.43 0.45 3.38
N THR A 84 -0.15 1.68 3.82
CA THR A 84 -1.22 2.68 4.00
C THR A 84 -1.95 3.00 2.68
N VAL A 85 -1.22 3.07 1.56
CA VAL A 85 -1.81 3.41 0.25
C VAL A 85 -2.83 2.36 -0.15
N ASN A 86 -2.48 1.09 -0.04
CA ASN A 86 -3.28 0.01 -0.57
C ASN A 86 -4.29 -0.54 0.45
N ALA A 87 -3.92 -0.64 1.73
CA ALA A 87 -4.75 -1.23 2.77
C ALA A 87 -5.62 -0.22 3.55
N ALA A 88 -5.09 0.97 3.85
CA ALA A 88 -5.82 1.99 4.62
C ALA A 88 -6.78 2.81 3.76
N TRP A 89 -6.34 3.15 2.53
CA TRP A 89 -7.14 3.96 1.60
C TRP A 89 -7.61 3.19 0.37
N GLY A 90 -6.69 2.67 -0.44
CA GLY A 90 -6.96 2.17 -1.80
C GLY A 90 -8.04 1.10 -1.82
N MET A 91 -7.85 -0.01 -1.11
CA MET A 91 -8.79 -1.12 -1.05
C MET A 91 -10.22 -0.70 -0.66
N PRO A 92 -10.47 -0.07 0.51
CA PRO A 92 -11.83 0.30 0.88
C PRO A 92 -12.39 1.44 0.02
N ALA A 93 -11.57 2.43 -0.38
CA ALA A 93 -12.04 3.54 -1.20
C ALA A 93 -12.42 3.08 -2.62
N PHE A 94 -11.61 2.25 -3.28
CA PHE A 94 -11.88 1.78 -4.64
C PHE A 94 -13.15 0.92 -4.70
N TYR A 95 -13.36 0.08 -3.69
CA TYR A 95 -14.61 -0.66 -3.52
C TYR A 95 -15.83 0.27 -3.41
N LEU A 96 -15.76 1.27 -2.52
CA LEU A 96 -16.86 2.21 -2.30
C LEU A 96 -17.11 3.10 -3.52
N ILE A 97 -16.06 3.54 -4.22
CA ILE A 97 -16.21 4.33 -5.45
C ILE A 97 -16.87 3.50 -6.56
N GLY A 98 -16.53 2.21 -6.68
CA GLY A 98 -17.21 1.31 -7.62
C GLY A 98 -18.70 1.15 -7.31
N ARG A 99 -19.06 1.18 -6.02
CA ARG A 99 -20.45 1.25 -5.57
C ARG A 99 -21.12 2.56 -5.96
N GLU A 100 -20.46 3.71 -5.78
CA GLU A 100 -21.00 5.02 -6.23
C GLU A 100 -21.28 5.03 -7.74
N MET A 101 -20.40 4.45 -8.55
CA MET A 101 -20.63 4.34 -10.00
C MET A 101 -21.91 3.58 -10.35
N LEU A 102 -22.17 2.46 -9.68
CA LEU A 102 -23.38 1.67 -9.95
C LEU A 102 -24.65 2.37 -9.44
N MET A 103 -24.56 3.13 -8.33
CA MET A 103 -25.65 3.99 -7.88
C MET A 103 -25.92 5.14 -8.87
N ASN A 104 -24.87 5.72 -9.48
CA ASN A 104 -25.00 6.72 -10.53
C ASN A 104 -25.78 6.23 -11.74
N TRP A 105 -25.57 4.98 -12.12
CA TRP A 105 -26.31 4.35 -13.21
C TRP A 105 -27.70 3.85 -12.82
N GLY A 106 -28.10 4.04 -11.55
CA GLY A 106 -29.38 3.55 -11.03
C GLY A 106 -29.48 2.02 -10.97
N LEU A 107 -28.33 1.33 -10.98
CA LEU A 107 -28.26 -0.12 -10.89
C LEU A 107 -28.28 -0.62 -9.44
N LEU A 108 -27.90 0.23 -8.49
CA LEU A 108 -27.96 -0.01 -7.05
C LEU A 108 -28.70 1.13 -6.35
N GLY A 109 -29.41 0.77 -5.28
CA GLY A 109 -29.81 1.69 -4.22
C GLY A 109 -28.80 1.70 -3.06
N PRO A 110 -28.88 2.69 -2.16
CA PRO A 110 -27.98 2.78 -1.01
C PRO A 110 -28.06 1.61 0.00
N ALA A 111 -29.07 0.75 -0.08
CA ALA A 111 -29.20 -0.44 0.76
C ALA A 111 -28.52 -1.68 0.15
N ASP A 112 -28.26 -1.69 -1.16
CA ASP A 112 -27.72 -2.85 -1.84
C ASP A 112 -26.25 -3.11 -1.49
N ALA A 113 -25.90 -4.40 -1.53
CA ALA A 113 -24.61 -4.98 -1.16
C ALA A 113 -24.18 -4.67 0.28
N VAL A 114 -25.13 -4.41 1.20
CA VAL A 114 -24.81 -4.02 2.58
C VAL A 114 -23.91 -5.03 3.31
N GLU A 115 -24.08 -6.34 3.11
CA GLU A 115 -23.22 -7.34 3.76
C GLU A 115 -21.78 -7.24 3.23
N ASP A 116 -21.62 -7.03 1.92
CA ASP A 116 -20.30 -6.83 1.31
C ASP A 116 -19.64 -5.54 1.80
N VAL A 117 -20.40 -4.44 1.93
CA VAL A 117 -19.90 -3.16 2.45
C VAL A 117 -19.41 -3.30 3.88
N VAL A 118 -20.20 -3.97 4.74
CA VAL A 118 -19.82 -4.21 6.14
C VAL A 118 -18.58 -5.12 6.20
N ASP A 119 -18.53 -6.21 5.43
CA ASP A 119 -17.37 -7.11 5.40
C ASP A 119 -16.07 -6.40 4.96
N VAL A 120 -16.10 -5.63 3.87
CA VAL A 120 -14.93 -4.92 3.35
C VAL A 120 -14.42 -3.87 4.36
N LEU A 121 -15.33 -3.07 4.92
CA LEU A 121 -14.96 -2.01 5.87
C LEU A 121 -14.55 -2.57 7.23
N ASP A 122 -15.14 -3.68 7.68
CA ASP A 122 -14.72 -4.36 8.91
C ASP A 122 -13.32 -4.98 8.76
N PHE A 123 -13.05 -5.68 7.65
CA PHE A 123 -11.72 -6.20 7.36
C PHE A 123 -10.67 -5.10 7.36
N SER A 124 -10.93 -4.01 6.62
CA SER A 124 -10.02 -2.86 6.54
C SER A 124 -9.79 -2.22 7.91
N ARG A 125 -10.84 -2.01 8.71
CA ARG A 125 -10.74 -1.44 10.05
C ARG A 125 -9.90 -2.31 10.98
N ARG A 126 -10.17 -3.63 11.04
CA ARG A 126 -9.43 -4.58 11.88
C ARG A 126 -7.95 -4.63 11.50
N PHE A 127 -7.66 -4.69 10.20
CA PHE A 127 -6.30 -4.64 9.69
C PHE A 127 -5.58 -3.35 10.13
N ASN A 128 -6.15 -2.18 9.83
CA ASN A 128 -5.46 -0.91 10.07
C ASN A 128 -5.25 -0.62 11.55
N LEU A 129 -6.18 -1.00 12.43
CA LEU A 129 -5.99 -0.89 13.88
C LEU A 129 -4.87 -1.79 14.41
N ALA A 130 -4.69 -2.98 13.82
CA ALA A 130 -3.57 -3.85 14.16
C ALA A 130 -2.25 -3.32 13.59
N TYR A 131 -2.24 -2.89 12.32
CA TYR A 131 -1.08 -2.33 11.63
C TYR A 131 -0.56 -1.05 12.30
N HIS A 132 -1.46 -0.20 12.79
CA HIS A 132 -1.13 1.03 13.51
C HIS A 132 -1.33 0.94 15.03
N ARG A 133 -1.13 -0.24 15.63
CA ARG A 133 -1.42 -0.45 17.06
C ARG A 133 -0.61 0.42 18.04
N ASN A 134 0.47 1.06 17.58
CA ASN A 134 1.35 1.86 18.44
C ASN A 134 0.72 3.20 18.86
N ASP A 135 -0.19 3.74 18.04
CA ASP A 135 -0.82 5.06 18.23
C ASP A 135 -2.33 5.05 17.99
N GLY A 136 -2.87 3.99 17.35
CA GLY A 136 -4.30 3.69 17.30
C GLY A 136 -5.08 4.55 16.32
N HIS A 137 -4.83 4.37 15.01
CA HIS A 137 -5.52 5.08 13.94
C HIS A 137 -5.79 4.19 12.72
N MET A 138 -6.77 4.56 11.90
CA MET A 138 -7.11 3.83 10.66
C MET A 138 -6.45 4.45 9.42
N THR A 139 -6.29 5.76 9.40
CA THR A 139 -5.74 6.51 8.25
C THR A 139 -4.73 7.54 8.73
N ASN A 140 -3.71 7.86 7.92
CA ASN A 140 -2.69 8.86 8.26
C ASN A 140 -3.32 10.20 8.64
N LYS A 141 -4.49 10.52 8.05
CA LYS A 141 -5.25 11.73 8.37
C LYS A 141 -5.64 11.83 9.86
N GLU A 142 -6.00 10.72 10.49
CA GLU A 142 -6.33 10.67 11.92
C GLU A 142 -5.10 10.89 12.81
N PHE A 143 -3.90 10.60 12.29
CA PHE A 143 -2.63 10.75 13.00
C PHE A 143 -1.84 12.00 12.57
N GLY A 144 -2.57 13.06 12.22
CA GLY A 144 -1.97 14.36 11.89
C GLY A 144 -1.16 14.35 10.61
N ASP A 145 -1.65 13.59 9.62
CA ASP A 145 -1.01 13.42 8.31
C ASP A 145 0.40 12.81 8.42
N ARG A 146 0.52 11.73 9.19
CA ARG A 146 1.77 10.99 9.40
C ARG A 146 1.56 9.50 9.15
N SER A 147 2.53 8.87 8.50
CA SER A 147 2.56 7.43 8.21
C SER A 147 3.60 6.76 9.10
N GLN A 148 3.40 6.74 10.42
CA GLN A 148 4.35 6.14 11.36
C GLN A 148 3.81 4.79 11.84
N PHE A 149 4.41 3.70 11.38
CA PHE A 149 4.03 2.35 11.82
C PHE A 149 5.22 1.50 12.27
N LEU A 150 6.44 1.90 11.90
CA LEU A 150 7.64 1.16 12.27
C LEU A 150 7.85 1.20 13.80
N PRO A 151 8.10 0.04 14.43
CA PRO A 151 8.35 -0.04 15.86
C PRO A 151 9.72 0.52 16.22
N GLU A 152 9.92 0.85 17.50
CA GLU A 152 11.17 1.46 17.98
C GLU A 152 12.37 0.58 17.66
N ARG A 153 12.26 -0.74 17.90
CA ARG A 153 13.34 -1.71 17.63
C ARG A 153 13.85 -1.68 16.17
N THR A 154 12.98 -1.42 15.19
CA THR A 154 13.36 -1.31 13.77
C THR A 154 14.01 0.05 13.50
N LEU A 155 13.45 1.12 14.07
CA LEU A 155 14.00 2.46 13.94
C LEU A 155 15.40 2.60 14.55
N GLN A 156 15.67 1.93 15.69
CA GLN A 156 16.99 1.89 16.30
C GLN A 156 18.03 1.22 15.38
N VAL A 157 17.65 0.11 14.73
CA VAL A 157 18.52 -0.57 13.74
C VAL A 157 18.83 0.37 12.58
N PHE A 158 17.83 1.06 12.02
CA PHE A 158 18.08 2.06 10.99
C PHE A 158 18.99 3.18 11.52
N GLU A 159 18.70 3.80 12.65
CA GLU A 159 19.52 4.89 13.21
C GLU A 159 20.99 4.51 13.41
N SER A 160 21.25 3.26 13.77
CA SER A 160 22.61 2.78 14.00
C SER A 160 23.33 2.28 12.74
N ASP A 161 22.61 1.76 11.74
CA ASP A 161 23.22 1.11 10.58
C ASP A 161 23.24 1.93 9.29
N LEU A 162 22.48 3.02 9.19
CA LEU A 162 22.53 3.87 8.00
C LEU A 162 23.92 4.49 7.81
N HIS A 163 24.36 4.58 6.56
CA HIS A 163 25.64 5.19 6.22
C HIS A 163 25.45 6.69 6.05
N GLY A 164 26.23 7.48 6.80
CA GLY A 164 26.28 8.93 6.63
C GLY A 164 26.80 9.31 5.26
N VAL A 165 26.24 10.37 4.68
CA VAL A 165 26.63 10.88 3.36
C VAL A 165 26.78 12.40 3.36
N VAL A 166 27.58 12.89 2.42
CA VAL A 166 27.76 14.31 2.11
C VAL A 166 27.38 14.53 0.65
N PRO A 167 26.71 15.65 0.32
CA PRO A 167 26.33 15.94 -1.06
C PRO A 167 27.52 15.86 -2.02
N GLY A 168 27.37 15.03 -3.07
CA GLY A 168 28.38 14.81 -4.10
C GLY A 168 29.38 13.69 -3.81
N ASP A 169 29.33 13.05 -2.65
CA ASP A 169 30.06 11.78 -2.47
C ASP A 169 29.45 10.66 -3.34
N ARG A 170 30.16 9.53 -3.46
CA ARG A 170 29.73 8.45 -4.34
C ARG A 170 28.42 7.83 -3.88
N LEU A 171 28.26 7.54 -2.59
CA LEU A 171 27.06 6.90 -2.07
C LEU A 171 25.83 7.81 -2.19
N HIS A 172 25.98 9.09 -1.87
CA HIS A 172 24.99 10.15 -2.08
C HIS A 172 24.52 10.20 -3.54
N THR A 173 25.48 10.19 -4.47
CA THR A 173 25.19 10.22 -5.91
C THR A 173 24.49 8.93 -6.35
N ALA A 174 24.94 7.77 -5.88
CA ALA A 174 24.36 6.47 -6.20
C ALA A 174 22.91 6.37 -5.70
N ALA A 175 22.66 6.75 -4.44
CA ALA A 175 21.33 6.75 -3.83
C ALA A 175 20.36 7.68 -4.55
N THR A 176 20.77 8.93 -4.82
CA THR A 176 19.94 9.91 -5.53
C THR A 176 19.55 9.41 -6.92
N LYS A 177 20.50 8.83 -7.66
CA LYS A 177 20.26 8.31 -9.00
C LYS A 177 19.41 7.03 -9.00
N LEU A 178 19.62 6.12 -8.04
CA LEU A 178 18.83 4.91 -7.92
C LEU A 178 17.37 5.23 -7.57
N VAL A 179 17.12 6.08 -6.58
CA VAL A 179 15.76 6.50 -6.18
C VAL A 179 15.00 7.13 -7.35
N ALA A 180 15.68 7.96 -8.16
CA ALA A 180 15.09 8.53 -9.37
C ALA A 180 14.76 7.45 -10.42
N GLN A 181 15.68 6.52 -10.67
CA GLN A 181 15.48 5.42 -11.63
C GLN A 181 14.36 4.47 -11.19
N LEU A 182 14.32 4.10 -9.90
CA LEU A 182 13.26 3.30 -9.30
C LEU A 182 11.90 3.98 -9.45
N SER A 183 11.83 5.29 -9.19
CA SER A 183 10.59 6.04 -9.32
C SER A 183 10.06 6.03 -10.75
N GLN A 184 10.93 6.21 -11.75
CA GLN A 184 10.57 6.17 -13.16
C GLN A 184 10.16 4.76 -13.62
N TYR A 185 10.94 3.75 -13.23
CA TYR A 185 10.65 2.35 -13.56
C TYR A 185 9.32 1.90 -12.94
N ALA A 186 9.12 2.13 -11.65
CA ALA A 186 7.92 1.74 -10.93
C ALA A 186 6.66 2.40 -11.53
N PHE A 187 6.76 3.68 -11.89
CA PHE A 187 5.66 4.39 -12.56
C PHE A 187 5.27 3.71 -13.88
N LEU A 188 6.23 3.32 -14.71
CA LEU A 188 5.94 2.60 -15.95
C LEU A 188 5.44 1.16 -15.73
N ALA A 189 6.07 0.44 -14.79
CA ALA A 189 5.71 -0.94 -14.42
C ALA A 189 4.28 -1.05 -13.92
N HIS A 190 3.76 0.02 -13.33
CA HIS A 190 2.40 0.12 -12.81
C HIS A 190 1.49 0.98 -13.70
N CYS A 191 1.75 1.05 -15.01
CA CYS A 191 0.86 1.74 -15.98
C CYS A 191 0.57 3.22 -15.64
N GLU A 192 1.62 3.94 -15.24
CA GLU A 192 1.58 5.33 -14.77
C GLU A 192 0.79 5.54 -13.47
N CYS A 193 0.73 4.48 -12.65
CA CYS A 193 0.24 4.54 -11.29
C CYS A 193 1.41 4.63 -10.29
N ARG A 194 1.16 5.29 -9.15
CA ARG A 194 2.11 5.40 -8.04
C ARG A 194 1.97 4.31 -6.98
N ILE A 195 1.06 3.34 -7.12
CA ILE A 195 0.85 2.28 -6.10
C ILE A 195 2.04 1.32 -5.92
N GLY A 196 3.01 1.33 -6.86
CA GLY A 196 4.28 0.62 -6.71
C GLY A 196 5.30 1.31 -5.81
N LEU A 197 4.93 2.46 -5.25
CA LEU A 197 5.77 3.28 -4.39
C LEU A 197 5.01 3.59 -3.10
N HIS A 198 5.70 3.47 -1.98
CA HIS A 198 5.16 3.88 -0.70
C HIS A 198 6.21 4.67 0.09
N ASN A 199 5.76 5.62 0.89
CA ASN A 199 6.59 6.47 1.72
C ASN A 199 6.00 6.50 3.12
N SER A 200 6.85 6.31 4.12
CA SER A 200 6.45 6.35 5.52
C SER A 200 7.34 7.27 6.35
N GLY A 201 6.80 7.70 7.49
CA GLY A 201 7.35 8.70 8.38
C GLY A 201 6.48 9.96 8.46
N PRO A 202 7.08 11.12 8.76
CA PRO A 202 8.47 11.28 9.18
C PRO A 202 8.71 10.64 10.55
N TYR A 203 9.85 9.98 10.72
CA TYR A 203 10.30 9.54 12.04
C TYR A 203 11.30 10.55 12.61
N ASN A 204 11.21 10.84 13.91
CA ASN A 204 12.12 11.78 14.57
C ASN A 204 13.55 11.22 14.58
N PHE A 205 14.48 11.89 13.90
CA PHE A 205 15.87 11.45 13.77
C PHE A 205 16.90 12.27 14.57
N GLY A 206 16.44 13.10 15.52
CA GLY A 206 17.32 13.92 16.37
C GLY A 206 18.00 15.05 15.60
N ASP A 207 18.64 16.00 16.28
CA ASP A 207 19.48 17.04 15.65
C ASP A 207 18.87 17.75 14.43
N ASN A 208 17.56 18.07 14.49
CA ASN A 208 16.80 18.65 13.39
C ASN A 208 16.80 17.79 12.10
N ARG A 209 16.76 16.47 12.27
CA ARG A 209 16.69 15.46 11.21
C ARG A 209 15.41 14.64 11.29
N GLN A 210 14.95 14.20 10.13
CA GLN A 210 13.80 13.33 9.99
C GLN A 210 14.14 12.18 9.04
N LEU A 211 13.68 10.99 9.39
CA LEU A 211 13.79 9.81 8.55
C LEU A 211 12.50 9.64 7.76
N ILE A 212 12.62 9.48 6.45
CA ILE A 212 11.59 8.95 5.58
C ILE A 212 12.03 7.57 5.11
N VAL A 213 11.11 6.61 5.06
CA VAL A 213 11.36 5.31 4.45
C VAL A 213 10.63 5.25 3.12
N ARG A 214 11.37 4.98 2.04
CA ARG A 214 10.82 4.84 0.68
C ARG A 214 10.83 3.38 0.27
N ASP A 215 9.66 2.82 0.03
CA ASP A 215 9.48 1.46 -0.44
C ASP A 215 9.15 1.43 -1.94
N PHE A 216 9.72 0.46 -2.64
CA PHE A 216 9.50 0.21 -4.05
C PHE A 216 9.19 -1.28 -4.24
N PHE A 217 8.05 -1.56 -4.88
CA PHE A 217 7.52 -2.91 -4.99
C PHE A 217 7.47 -3.40 -6.43
N GLU A 218 7.47 -4.73 -6.60
CA GLU A 218 7.26 -5.41 -7.89
C GLU A 218 8.27 -4.96 -8.96
N LEU A 219 9.55 -4.96 -8.59
CA LEU A 219 10.65 -4.49 -9.43
C LEU A 219 11.06 -5.46 -10.55
N THR A 220 10.57 -6.70 -10.51
CA THR A 220 10.87 -7.75 -11.48
C THR A 220 9.70 -8.76 -11.53
N GLU A 221 9.92 -9.95 -12.08
CA GLU A 221 8.91 -11.01 -12.22
C GLU A 221 8.22 -11.29 -10.88
N GLY A 222 6.91 -11.09 -10.88
CA GLY A 222 6.01 -11.22 -9.73
C GLY A 222 4.59 -11.29 -10.25
N ASP A 223 3.67 -10.50 -9.74
CA ASP A 223 2.27 -10.69 -10.11
C ASP A 223 1.91 -10.17 -11.50
N TYR A 224 2.56 -9.11 -11.96
CA TYR A 224 2.25 -8.50 -13.24
C TYR A 224 2.74 -9.34 -14.43
N PRO A 225 1.85 -9.88 -15.29
CA PRO A 225 2.27 -10.72 -16.42
C PRO A 225 3.23 -10.01 -17.37
N TRP A 226 3.09 -8.69 -17.50
CA TRP A 226 3.96 -7.88 -18.35
C TRP A 226 5.33 -7.58 -17.75
N LEU A 227 5.61 -8.03 -16.52
CA LEU A 227 6.96 -8.04 -15.96
C LEU A 227 7.67 -9.39 -16.14
N ASP A 228 7.01 -10.40 -16.71
CA ASP A 228 7.65 -11.68 -17.05
C ASP A 228 8.81 -11.45 -18.03
N GLY A 229 10.00 -11.91 -17.65
CA GLY A 229 11.26 -11.69 -18.34
C GLY A 229 11.89 -10.31 -18.15
N ILE A 230 11.28 -9.39 -17.39
CA ILE A 230 11.78 -8.04 -17.17
C ILE A 230 12.55 -7.96 -15.85
N ALA A 231 13.70 -7.30 -15.88
CA ALA A 231 14.56 -7.04 -14.71
C ALA A 231 14.99 -8.31 -13.92
N THR A 232 14.97 -9.50 -14.53
CA THR A 232 15.24 -10.81 -13.88
C THR A 232 16.63 -10.97 -13.26
N GLN A 233 17.52 -9.99 -13.49
CA GLN A 233 18.83 -9.91 -12.86
C GLN A 233 18.77 -9.30 -11.45
N LEU A 234 17.66 -8.65 -11.09
CA LEU A 234 17.44 -8.19 -9.72
C LEU A 234 17.21 -9.40 -8.81
N PRO A 235 17.92 -9.50 -7.68
CA PRO A 235 17.73 -10.63 -6.77
C PRO A 235 16.46 -10.50 -5.92
N PHE A 236 15.89 -9.31 -5.82
CA PHE A 236 14.73 -9.02 -4.98
C PHE A 236 13.65 -8.26 -5.75
N GLY A 237 12.39 -8.59 -5.50
CA GLY A 237 11.23 -7.90 -6.06
C GLY A 237 10.90 -6.59 -5.37
N ASN A 238 11.36 -6.38 -4.13
CA ASN A 238 11.04 -5.21 -3.32
C ASN A 238 12.31 -4.59 -2.73
N LEU A 239 12.32 -3.27 -2.60
CA LEU A 239 13.37 -2.51 -1.93
C LEU A 239 12.79 -1.50 -0.94
N THR A 240 13.42 -1.40 0.22
CA THR A 240 13.14 -0.40 1.26
C THR A 240 14.38 0.47 1.42
N ILE A 241 14.23 1.79 1.25
CA ILE A 241 15.32 2.77 1.28
C ILE A 241 15.01 3.80 2.37
N PRO A 242 15.53 3.61 3.59
CA PRO A 242 15.48 4.63 4.64
C PRO A 242 16.45 5.78 4.30
N ILE A 243 15.95 7.01 4.35
CA ILE A 243 16.69 8.23 4.01
C ILE A 243 16.50 9.26 5.13
N VAL A 244 17.62 9.65 5.75
CA VAL A 244 17.63 10.73 6.75
C VAL A 244 17.83 12.05 6.04
N PHE A 245 16.91 12.98 6.27
CA PHE A 245 17.01 14.36 5.83
C PHE A 245 17.35 15.28 6.99
N LYS A 246 18.18 16.30 6.75
CA LYS A 246 18.43 17.42 7.66
C LYS A 246 17.79 18.70 7.13
N ASP A 247 17.55 19.65 8.04
CA ASP A 247 17.15 21.01 7.70
C ASP A 247 15.82 21.11 6.92
N THR A 248 14.93 20.13 7.13
CA THR A 248 13.59 20.08 6.55
C THR A 248 12.64 19.44 7.55
N ASN A 249 11.36 19.81 7.48
CA ASN A 249 10.29 19.19 8.26
C ASN A 249 9.18 18.73 7.33
N PHE A 250 9.05 17.42 7.17
CA PHE A 250 7.95 16.79 6.46
C PHE A 250 6.67 16.97 7.28
N ASN A 251 5.87 17.97 6.92
CA ASN A 251 4.65 18.32 7.63
C ASN A 251 3.43 17.55 7.11
N LEU A 252 3.56 16.84 5.99
CA LEU A 252 2.55 15.99 5.40
C LEU A 252 3.16 14.66 4.96
N MET A 253 2.56 13.55 5.36
CA MET A 253 2.75 12.20 4.84
C MET A 253 1.36 11.53 4.82
N ASP A 254 0.65 11.70 3.73
CA ASP A 254 -0.78 11.39 3.63
C ASP A 254 -1.08 9.94 3.21
N ASP A 255 -2.36 9.61 3.06
CA ASP A 255 -2.83 8.27 2.71
C ASP A 255 -2.56 7.83 1.25
N TRP A 256 -2.05 8.73 0.38
CA TRP A 256 -1.47 8.33 -0.92
C TRP A 256 0.05 8.16 -0.84
N ALA A 257 0.58 8.12 0.39
CA ALA A 257 1.99 8.16 0.71
C ALA A 257 2.73 9.29 -0.03
N SER A 258 2.02 10.39 -0.30
CA SER A 258 2.65 11.61 -0.79
C SER A 258 3.11 12.43 0.40
N PHE A 259 4.15 13.22 0.20
CA PHE A 259 4.71 14.02 1.27
C PHE A 259 5.08 15.42 0.81
N GLU A 260 4.96 16.35 1.73
CA GLU A 260 5.35 17.75 1.60
C GLU A 260 6.26 18.11 2.77
N ALA A 261 7.14 19.08 2.56
CA ALA A 261 8.06 19.53 3.59
C ALA A 261 8.26 21.04 3.55
N GLU A 262 8.44 21.62 4.73
CA GLU A 262 8.76 23.03 4.92
C GLU A 262 9.93 23.17 5.92
N PRO A 263 11.05 23.82 5.53
CA PRO A 263 11.40 24.27 4.18
C PRO A 263 11.45 23.13 3.16
N SER A 264 11.32 23.47 1.88
CA SER A 264 11.45 22.50 0.77
C SER A 264 12.80 21.78 0.83
N TYR A 265 12.82 20.51 0.44
CA TYR A 265 14.01 19.68 0.45
C TYR A 265 14.56 19.45 -0.97
N ASP A 266 15.85 19.16 -1.07
CA ASP A 266 16.50 18.62 -2.25
C ASP A 266 17.51 17.53 -1.87
N ALA A 267 18.27 17.02 -2.85
CA ALA A 267 19.26 15.98 -2.59
C ALA A 267 20.35 16.40 -1.58
N SER A 268 20.64 17.70 -1.44
CA SER A 268 21.64 18.20 -0.49
C SER A 268 21.21 18.09 0.98
N ASN A 269 19.90 17.93 1.22
CA ASN A 269 19.35 17.66 2.56
C ASN A 269 19.56 16.21 3.01
N ILE A 270 19.95 15.28 2.12
CA ILE A 270 20.19 13.89 2.50
C ILE A 270 21.45 13.79 3.37
N ALA A 271 21.32 13.22 4.55
CA ALA A 271 22.37 13.09 5.56
C ALA A 271 22.82 11.65 5.80
N ALA A 272 21.95 10.66 5.60
CA ALA A 272 22.29 9.24 5.68
C ALA A 272 21.32 8.40 4.84
N VAL A 273 21.80 7.25 4.34
CA VAL A 273 21.02 6.33 3.50
C VAL A 273 21.34 4.87 3.81
N GLY A 274 20.41 3.99 3.44
CA GLY A 274 20.59 2.54 3.51
C GLY A 274 19.64 1.86 2.53
N MET A 275 19.81 0.55 2.36
CA MET A 275 18.99 -0.25 1.46
C MET A 275 18.73 -1.62 2.06
N TYR A 276 17.46 -2.00 2.06
CA TYR A 276 16.95 -3.24 2.64
C TYR A 276 15.95 -3.88 1.67
N THR A 277 15.59 -5.13 1.94
CA THR A 277 14.51 -5.84 1.26
C THR A 277 13.66 -6.60 2.27
N SER A 278 12.39 -6.80 1.93
CA SER A 278 11.45 -7.61 2.69
C SER A 278 10.29 -8.06 1.80
N ASP A 279 9.69 -9.18 2.15
CA ASP A 279 8.47 -9.69 1.54
C ASP A 279 7.73 -10.66 2.49
N ALA A 280 6.74 -11.40 1.97
CA ALA A 280 5.91 -12.32 2.74
C ALA A 280 6.68 -13.53 3.31
N LEU A 281 7.95 -13.72 2.94
CA LEU A 281 8.81 -14.81 3.41
C LEU A 281 10.00 -14.32 4.27
N THR A 282 10.12 -13.01 4.48
CA THR A 282 11.20 -12.44 5.30
C THR A 282 10.76 -12.26 6.74
N ASP A 283 11.68 -12.54 7.66
CA ASP A 283 11.52 -12.19 9.07
C ASP A 283 12.16 -10.81 9.29
N GLY A 284 11.43 -9.71 9.14
CA GLY A 284 12.03 -8.38 9.24
C GLY A 284 12.78 -7.92 7.98
N TYR A 285 13.49 -6.79 8.12
CA TYR A 285 14.23 -6.15 7.04
C TYR A 285 15.61 -6.78 6.84
N GLN A 286 15.90 -7.25 5.63
CA GLN A 286 17.19 -7.81 5.26
C GLN A 286 18.09 -6.75 4.61
N PRO A 287 19.34 -6.54 5.08
CA PRO A 287 20.23 -5.54 4.50
C PRO A 287 20.67 -5.92 3.08
N VAL A 288 20.74 -4.94 2.16
CA VAL A 288 21.18 -5.13 0.78
C VAL A 288 22.40 -4.25 0.49
N GLY A 289 23.59 -4.86 0.46
CA GLY A 289 24.85 -4.15 0.20
C GLY A 289 25.31 -3.23 1.34
N MET A 290 24.82 -3.44 2.56
CA MET A 290 25.04 -2.53 3.70
C MET A 290 26.40 -2.71 4.39
N GLU A 291 27.26 -3.63 3.97
CA GLU A 291 28.52 -3.97 4.65
C GLU A 291 29.40 -2.74 4.93
N ASN A 292 29.48 -1.85 3.94
CA ASN A 292 30.11 -0.53 4.05
C ASN A 292 29.57 0.41 2.96
N ALA A 293 29.85 1.71 3.06
CA ALA A 293 29.35 2.73 2.13
C ALA A 293 29.76 2.49 0.66
N GLU A 294 30.96 1.94 0.43
CA GLU A 294 31.46 1.65 -0.91
C GLU A 294 30.70 0.49 -1.56
N LYS A 295 30.44 -0.58 -0.79
CA LYS A 295 29.65 -1.72 -1.26
C LYS A 295 28.20 -1.34 -1.51
N LEU A 296 27.64 -0.47 -0.68
CA LEU A 296 26.28 0.04 -0.86
C LEU A 296 26.17 0.85 -2.15
N ALA A 297 27.14 1.74 -2.39
CA ALA A 297 27.18 2.54 -3.61
C ALA A 297 27.30 1.66 -4.87
N GLU A 298 28.20 0.66 -4.87
CA GLU A 298 28.35 -0.31 -5.97
C GLU A 298 27.03 -1.05 -6.24
N THR A 299 26.36 -1.51 -5.17
CA THR A 299 25.10 -2.24 -5.29
C THR A 299 24.00 -1.36 -5.87
N MET A 300 23.87 -0.11 -5.39
CA MET A 300 22.90 0.83 -5.92
C MET A 300 23.14 1.19 -7.39
N GLU A 301 24.41 1.35 -7.79
CA GLU A 301 24.80 1.59 -9.18
C GLU A 301 24.44 0.40 -10.09
N SER A 302 24.74 -0.83 -9.64
CA SER A 302 24.41 -2.05 -10.38
C SER A 302 22.89 -2.21 -10.57
N TYR A 303 22.10 -2.00 -9.52
CA TYR A 303 20.64 -2.06 -9.61
C TYR A 303 20.10 -1.01 -10.59
N ARG A 304 20.64 0.21 -10.54
CA ARG A 304 20.27 1.28 -11.47
C ARG A 304 20.53 0.90 -12.93
N GLU A 305 21.66 0.25 -13.23
CA GLU A 305 21.97 -0.22 -14.59
C GLU A 305 20.98 -1.27 -15.08
N ILE A 306 20.65 -2.25 -14.24
CA ILE A 306 19.64 -3.27 -14.54
C ILE A 306 18.28 -2.61 -14.80
N LEU A 307 17.84 -1.71 -13.93
CA LEU A 307 16.56 -1.01 -14.04
C LEU A 307 16.49 -0.09 -15.26
N ASN A 308 17.60 0.54 -15.66
CA ASN A 308 17.65 1.35 -16.88
C ASN A 308 17.41 0.48 -18.13
N ALA A 309 18.07 -0.68 -18.22
CA ALA A 309 17.82 -1.64 -19.31
C ALA A 309 16.38 -2.17 -19.27
N ALA A 310 15.89 -2.56 -18.09
CA ALA A 310 14.54 -3.05 -17.89
C ALA A 310 13.46 -2.02 -18.26
N THR A 311 13.70 -0.73 -17.96
CA THR A 311 12.81 0.37 -18.36
C THR A 311 12.67 0.42 -19.87
N ALA A 312 13.78 0.30 -20.61
CA ALA A 312 13.75 0.30 -22.07
C ALA A 312 13.01 -0.92 -22.65
N ASP A 313 13.18 -2.10 -22.05
CA ASP A 313 12.49 -3.32 -22.49
C ASP A 313 10.99 -3.29 -22.18
N LEU A 314 10.62 -2.75 -21.02
CA LEU A 314 9.23 -2.54 -20.65
C LEU A 314 8.55 -1.52 -21.59
N TRP A 315 9.23 -0.43 -21.95
CA TRP A 315 8.75 0.52 -22.95
C TRP A 315 8.46 -0.14 -24.30
N LYS A 316 9.37 -1.00 -24.80
CA LYS A 316 9.16 -1.73 -26.06
C LYS A 316 7.92 -2.62 -25.99
N ARG A 317 7.68 -3.26 -24.85
CA ARG A 317 6.51 -4.12 -24.62
C ARG A 317 5.22 -3.31 -24.62
N ILE A 318 5.16 -2.24 -23.83
CA ILE A 318 3.98 -1.37 -23.71
C ILE A 318 3.67 -0.66 -25.04
N ALA A 319 4.69 -0.26 -25.80
CA ALA A 319 4.51 0.35 -27.12
C ALA A 319 3.82 -0.58 -28.14
N GLY A 320 3.85 -1.90 -27.90
CA GLY A 320 3.15 -2.90 -28.71
C GLY A 320 1.70 -3.14 -28.29
N TRP A 321 1.23 -2.54 -27.20
CA TRP A 321 -0.12 -2.76 -26.69
C TRP A 321 -1.20 -2.06 -27.51
N SER A 322 -2.31 -2.76 -27.68
CA SER A 322 -3.57 -2.13 -28.08
C SER A 322 -4.12 -1.25 -26.96
N ARG A 323 -5.03 -0.32 -27.30
CA ARG A 323 -5.75 0.48 -26.29
C ARG A 323 -6.47 -0.39 -25.27
N GLU A 324 -7.03 -1.54 -25.70
CA GLU A 324 -7.70 -2.46 -24.78
C GLU A 324 -6.76 -3.08 -23.77
N GLN A 325 -5.55 -3.45 -24.19
CA GLN A 325 -4.50 -3.97 -23.31
C GLN A 325 -4.01 -2.91 -22.32
N MET A 326 -3.88 -1.65 -22.77
CA MET A 326 -3.54 -0.53 -21.89
C MET A 326 -4.63 -0.28 -20.84
N ILE A 327 -5.91 -0.40 -21.21
CA ILE A 327 -7.03 -0.33 -20.26
C ILE A 327 -6.95 -1.46 -19.25
N ASP A 328 -6.83 -2.71 -19.72
CA ASP A 328 -6.84 -3.87 -18.82
C ASP A 328 -5.65 -3.82 -17.87
N ALA A 329 -4.46 -3.48 -18.35
CA ALA A 329 -3.27 -3.36 -17.50
C ALA A 329 -3.49 -2.31 -16.40
N GLY A 330 -3.91 -1.09 -16.75
CA GLY A 330 -4.18 -0.05 -15.75
C GLY A 330 -5.30 -0.43 -14.77
N ALA A 331 -6.37 -1.05 -15.26
CA ALA A 331 -7.51 -1.44 -14.43
C ALA A 331 -7.14 -2.58 -13.46
N LEU A 332 -6.30 -3.52 -13.90
CA LEU A 332 -5.81 -4.62 -13.06
C LEU A 332 -4.76 -4.15 -12.05
N VAL A 333 -3.91 -3.18 -12.40
CA VAL A 333 -3.00 -2.52 -11.44
C VAL A 333 -3.79 -1.95 -10.26
N TYR A 334 -4.82 -1.14 -10.52
CA TYR A 334 -5.61 -0.50 -9.46
C TYR A 334 -6.57 -1.46 -8.75
N SER A 335 -7.20 -2.40 -9.45
CA SER A 335 -8.18 -3.29 -8.80
C SER A 335 -7.56 -4.37 -7.93
N SER A 336 -6.25 -4.62 -8.08
CA SER A 336 -5.50 -5.63 -7.32
C SER A 336 -4.76 -5.09 -6.09
N VAL A 337 -5.10 -3.90 -5.59
CA VAL A 337 -4.46 -3.30 -4.39
C VAL A 337 -4.52 -4.18 -3.14
N ALA A 338 -5.50 -5.08 -3.02
CA ALA A 338 -5.62 -6.01 -1.89
C ALA A 338 -4.90 -7.36 -2.09
N LYS A 339 -4.20 -7.57 -3.22
CA LYS A 339 -3.66 -8.89 -3.56
C LYS A 339 -2.58 -9.38 -2.60
N ASP A 340 -1.78 -8.46 -2.03
CA ASP A 340 -0.67 -8.83 -1.15
C ASP A 340 -1.14 -9.39 0.20
N PHE A 341 -2.41 -9.13 0.58
CA PHE A 341 -3.05 -9.86 1.67
C PHE A 341 -3.15 -11.36 1.38
N ALA A 342 -3.47 -11.73 0.13
CA ALA A 342 -3.51 -13.12 -0.29
C ALA A 342 -2.10 -13.73 -0.36
N HIS A 343 -1.06 -12.95 -0.67
CA HIS A 343 0.33 -13.40 -0.54
C HIS A 343 0.69 -13.68 0.91
N LEU A 344 0.38 -12.78 1.84
CA LEU A 344 0.61 -12.96 3.28
C LEU A 344 -0.15 -14.15 3.87
N ALA A 345 -1.40 -14.35 3.45
CA ALA A 345 -2.22 -15.51 3.83
C ALA A 345 -1.84 -16.79 3.06
N GLY A 346 -1.00 -16.67 2.03
CA GLY A 346 -0.65 -17.72 1.07
C GLY A 346 -1.88 -18.36 0.41
N THR A 347 -2.88 -17.56 0.05
CA THR A 347 -4.10 -17.96 -0.70
C THR A 347 -4.10 -17.45 -2.13
N TYR A 348 -3.05 -16.74 -2.57
CA TYR A 348 -3.01 -16.04 -3.85
C TYR A 348 -3.23 -16.98 -5.04
N ARG A 349 -4.08 -16.56 -5.99
CA ARG A 349 -4.24 -17.17 -7.31
C ARG A 349 -4.24 -16.09 -8.37
N GLN A 350 -3.43 -16.27 -9.42
CA GLN A 350 -3.26 -15.26 -10.46
C GLN A 350 -4.60 -14.84 -11.10
N ASP A 351 -5.45 -15.82 -11.45
CA ASP A 351 -6.73 -15.58 -12.13
C ASP A 351 -7.75 -14.83 -11.26
N ASP A 352 -7.61 -14.89 -9.93
CA ASP A 352 -8.50 -14.13 -9.04
C ASP A 352 -8.23 -12.63 -9.16
N TRP A 353 -6.99 -12.23 -9.39
CA TRP A 353 -6.54 -10.83 -9.32
C TRP A 353 -6.31 -10.19 -10.69
N PHE A 354 -5.92 -10.97 -11.70
CA PHE A 354 -5.50 -10.46 -13.01
C PHE A 354 -6.53 -10.71 -14.12
N GLN A 355 -7.82 -10.57 -13.78
CA GLN A 355 -8.95 -10.61 -14.69
C GLN A 355 -9.94 -9.49 -14.39
N LEU A 356 -10.52 -8.89 -15.43
CA LEU A 356 -11.69 -8.03 -15.28
C LEU A 356 -12.94 -8.90 -15.22
N ASP A 357 -13.77 -8.65 -14.23
CA ASP A 357 -15.00 -9.40 -14.00
C ASP A 357 -15.94 -9.35 -15.21
N ASP A 358 -16.63 -10.45 -15.53
CA ASP A 358 -17.54 -10.51 -16.68
C ASP A 358 -18.65 -9.44 -16.63
N ARG A 359 -19.02 -8.99 -15.44
CA ARG A 359 -19.96 -7.87 -15.25
C ARG A 359 -19.32 -6.54 -15.63
N VAL A 360 -18.04 -6.35 -15.29
CA VAL A 360 -17.26 -5.15 -15.64
C VAL A 360 -17.01 -5.07 -17.14
N GLN A 361 -16.72 -6.20 -17.77
CA GLN A 361 -16.50 -6.30 -19.23
C GLN A 361 -17.69 -5.72 -20.03
N ARG A 362 -18.92 -5.82 -19.52
CA ARG A 362 -20.12 -5.26 -20.16
C ARG A 362 -20.12 -3.74 -20.24
N PHE A 363 -19.41 -3.07 -19.33
CA PHE A 363 -19.30 -1.61 -19.28
C PHE A 363 -18.08 -1.08 -20.01
N LYS A 364 -17.07 -1.91 -20.30
CA LYS A 364 -15.84 -1.51 -21.00
C LYS A 364 -16.09 -0.74 -22.31
N PRO A 365 -17.07 -1.10 -23.17
CA PRO A 365 -17.38 -0.32 -24.38
C PRO A 365 -17.82 1.13 -24.14
N LEU A 366 -18.31 1.47 -22.93
CA LEU A 366 -18.69 2.84 -22.56
C LEU A 366 -17.48 3.69 -22.18
N MET A 367 -16.35 3.06 -21.81
CA MET A 367 -15.17 3.71 -21.23
C MET A 367 -14.23 4.26 -22.32
N ASN A 368 -14.77 5.16 -23.14
CA ASN A 368 -13.97 6.06 -23.97
C ASN A 368 -13.38 7.21 -23.13
N ASP A 369 -12.47 7.97 -23.71
CA ASP A 369 -11.71 8.98 -22.98
C ASP A 369 -12.60 10.16 -22.54
N GLU A 370 -13.60 10.53 -23.36
CA GLU A 370 -14.55 11.60 -23.05
C GLU A 370 -15.47 11.25 -21.88
N TYR A 371 -16.16 10.11 -21.97
CA TYR A 371 -17.03 9.62 -20.91
C TYR A 371 -16.23 9.37 -19.64
N GLY A 372 -15.07 8.71 -19.75
CA GLY A 372 -14.24 8.41 -18.60
C GLY A 372 -13.77 9.66 -17.87
N ARG A 373 -13.37 10.71 -18.60
CA ARG A 373 -12.98 12.00 -18.01
C ARG A 373 -14.16 12.66 -17.29
N ASP A 374 -15.30 12.76 -17.95
CA ASP A 374 -16.45 13.53 -17.44
C ASP A 374 -17.09 12.83 -16.24
N ASP A 375 -17.28 11.50 -16.31
CA ASP A 375 -17.85 10.70 -15.23
C ASP A 375 -16.96 10.70 -13.98
N LEU A 376 -15.64 10.50 -14.17
CA LEU A 376 -14.69 10.57 -13.07
C LEU A 376 -14.66 11.97 -12.42
N GLY A 377 -14.63 13.03 -13.24
CA GLY A 377 -14.62 14.41 -12.75
C GLY A 377 -15.86 14.74 -11.91
N GLU A 378 -17.04 14.29 -12.36
CA GLU A 378 -18.28 14.42 -11.59
C GLU A 378 -18.24 13.63 -10.28
N MET A 379 -17.72 12.39 -10.32
CA MET A 379 -17.76 11.48 -9.18
C MET A 379 -16.80 11.85 -8.05
N VAL A 380 -15.58 12.31 -8.37
CA VAL A 380 -14.52 12.50 -7.36
C VAL A 380 -14.15 13.96 -7.11
N GLY A 381 -14.57 14.88 -7.98
CA GLY A 381 -14.24 16.31 -7.90
C GLY A 381 -15.46 17.20 -7.65
N LEU A 382 -16.41 17.20 -8.59
CA LEU A 382 -17.56 18.12 -8.55
C LEU A 382 -18.64 17.67 -7.56
N LEU A 383 -18.78 16.35 -7.39
CA LEU A 383 -19.78 15.69 -6.55
C LEU A 383 -21.21 16.11 -6.94
N GLY A 384 -21.48 16.14 -8.25
CA GLY A 384 -22.73 16.63 -8.84
C GLY A 384 -23.91 15.67 -8.71
N PHE A 385 -23.67 14.40 -8.41
CA PHE A 385 -24.70 13.36 -8.51
C PHE A 385 -25.74 13.43 -7.38
N PRO A 386 -27.01 13.07 -7.64
CA PRO A 386 -28.08 13.18 -6.64
C PRO A 386 -27.84 12.41 -5.35
N HIS A 387 -27.32 11.17 -5.45
CA HIS A 387 -27.06 10.30 -4.29
C HIS A 387 -25.93 10.82 -3.38
N GLN A 388 -25.02 11.65 -3.91
CA GLN A 388 -23.98 12.33 -3.14
C GLN A 388 -24.52 13.52 -2.34
N LYS A 389 -25.73 14.01 -2.65
CA LYS A 389 -26.37 15.12 -1.92
C LYS A 389 -27.01 14.62 -0.63
N THR A 390 -26.82 15.41 0.41
CA THR A 390 -27.41 15.23 1.73
C THR A 390 -28.37 16.37 2.04
N SER A 391 -28.93 16.39 3.25
CA SER A 391 -29.83 17.45 3.69
C SER A 391 -29.20 18.84 3.48
N GLU A 392 -30.01 19.82 3.04
CA GLU A 392 -29.57 21.22 2.89
C GLU A 392 -29.09 21.85 4.21
N TYR A 393 -29.39 21.23 5.36
CA TYR A 393 -28.94 21.65 6.68
C TYR A 393 -27.60 21.05 7.11
N THR A 394 -26.98 20.21 6.28
CA THR A 394 -25.68 19.58 6.56
C THR A 394 -24.57 20.13 5.66
N MET A 395 -23.35 20.20 6.19
CA MET A 395 -22.17 20.66 5.45
C MET A 395 -21.07 19.60 5.57
N ALA A 396 -20.47 19.24 4.43
CA ALA A 396 -19.32 18.37 4.38
C ALA A 396 -18.04 19.09 4.80
N ARG A 397 -17.07 18.33 5.33
CA ARG A 397 -15.89 18.85 6.03
C ARG A 397 -15.04 19.81 5.21
N TYR A 398 -14.79 19.50 3.93
CA TYR A 398 -13.84 20.26 3.10
C TYR A 398 -14.50 21.16 2.05
N SER A 399 -15.66 20.77 1.50
CA SER A 399 -16.37 21.58 0.50
C SER A 399 -17.24 22.66 1.13
N GLY A 400 -17.69 22.48 2.38
CA GLY A 400 -18.73 23.31 3.00
C GLY A 400 -20.11 23.18 2.37
N LEU A 401 -20.27 22.29 1.38
CA LEU A 401 -21.52 22.02 0.66
C LEU A 401 -22.21 20.79 1.26
N ASN A 402 -23.50 20.59 0.98
CA ASN A 402 -24.26 19.42 1.41
C ASN A 402 -23.98 18.17 0.57
N GLN A 403 -22.72 17.93 0.19
CA GLN A 403 -22.34 16.84 -0.70
C GLN A 403 -21.16 16.05 -0.15
N ASN A 404 -21.28 14.73 -0.15
CA ASN A 404 -20.21 13.82 0.25
C ASN A 404 -19.82 12.94 -0.93
N MET A 405 -18.53 12.59 -1.00
CA MET A 405 -18.02 11.76 -2.10
C MET A 405 -18.59 10.34 -2.08
N LEU A 406 -18.77 9.74 -0.90
CA LEU A 406 -19.28 8.39 -0.72
C LEU A 406 -20.64 8.39 0.00
N THR A 407 -21.55 7.54 -0.42
CA THR A 407 -22.91 7.44 0.10
C THR A 407 -23.01 6.40 1.21
N GLY A 408 -23.49 6.83 2.38
CA GLY A 408 -23.66 5.95 3.55
C GLY A 408 -24.76 4.90 3.36
N VAL A 409 -24.72 3.86 4.19
CA VAL A 409 -25.75 2.81 4.23
C VAL A 409 -26.91 3.27 5.12
N PRO A 410 -28.18 3.23 4.64
CA PRO A 410 -29.32 3.65 5.42
C PRO A 410 -29.60 2.66 6.57
N TYR A 411 -30.07 3.16 7.72
CA TYR A 411 -30.38 2.30 8.88
C TYR A 411 -31.61 1.40 8.69
N SER A 412 -32.41 1.64 7.66
CA SER A 412 -33.56 0.82 7.33
C SER A 412 -33.19 -0.61 6.96
N VAL A 413 -31.93 -0.87 6.55
CA VAL A 413 -31.41 -2.23 6.31
C VAL A 413 -31.48 -3.16 7.53
N LEU A 414 -31.68 -2.60 8.73
CA LEU A 414 -31.83 -3.37 9.98
C LEU A 414 -33.25 -3.90 10.18
N THR A 415 -34.23 -3.38 9.45
CA THR A 415 -35.65 -3.73 9.60
C THR A 415 -36.30 -4.18 8.31
N ASP A 416 -35.81 -3.68 7.19
CA ASP A 416 -36.33 -3.94 5.86
C ASP A 416 -35.58 -5.10 5.21
N ASP A 417 -36.18 -5.73 4.20
CA ASP A 417 -35.60 -6.84 3.43
C ASP A 417 -35.64 -6.60 1.91
N ASP A 418 -36.07 -5.42 1.47
CA ASP A 418 -36.17 -5.03 0.05
C ASP A 418 -34.85 -4.42 -0.48
N PHE A 419 -33.80 -5.24 -0.48
CA PHE A 419 -32.50 -4.94 -1.09
C PHE A 419 -31.73 -6.22 -1.40
N ALA A 420 -30.75 -6.15 -2.30
CA ALA A 420 -29.82 -7.24 -2.53
C ALA A 420 -28.70 -7.20 -1.46
N PRO A 421 -28.53 -8.23 -0.60
CA PRO A 421 -27.55 -8.17 0.49
C PRO A 421 -26.09 -8.19 0.02
N THR A 422 -25.84 -8.77 -1.17
CA THR A 422 -24.51 -8.94 -1.77
C THR A 422 -24.56 -8.77 -3.28
N ALA A 423 -23.44 -8.39 -3.89
CA ALA A 423 -23.20 -8.42 -5.32
C ALA A 423 -22.92 -9.84 -5.86
N GLY A 424 -22.85 -10.86 -4.99
CA GLY A 424 -22.61 -12.26 -5.34
C GLY A 424 -21.16 -12.69 -5.12
N SER A 425 -20.93 -14.01 -5.11
CA SER A 425 -19.66 -14.61 -4.67
C SER A 425 -18.88 -15.37 -5.76
N SER A 426 -19.34 -15.31 -7.02
CA SER A 426 -18.68 -16.01 -8.12
C SER A 426 -17.65 -15.09 -8.78
N LEU A 427 -16.39 -15.53 -8.81
CA LEU A 427 -15.35 -14.88 -9.60
C LEU A 427 -15.32 -15.49 -11.00
N SER A 428 -15.53 -14.64 -12.01
CA SER A 428 -15.32 -14.98 -13.42
C SER A 428 -14.78 -13.74 -14.13
N GLY A 429 -14.13 -13.89 -15.27
CA GLY A 429 -13.58 -12.74 -15.97
C GLY A 429 -12.63 -13.11 -17.09
N SER A 430 -12.08 -12.08 -17.70
CA SER A 430 -11.06 -12.20 -18.74
C SER A 430 -10.18 -10.95 -18.81
N SER A 431 -9.05 -11.06 -19.50
CA SER A 431 -8.14 -9.96 -19.80
C SER A 431 -7.66 -10.09 -21.24
N SER A 432 -7.41 -8.96 -21.89
CA SER A 432 -6.78 -8.89 -23.22
C SER A 432 -5.25 -9.01 -23.17
N LEU A 433 -4.67 -9.07 -21.96
CA LEU A 433 -3.25 -9.28 -21.76
C LEU A 433 -2.89 -10.76 -21.86
N ASP A 434 -1.63 -11.03 -22.21
CA ASP A 434 -1.10 -12.39 -22.18
C ASP A 434 -1.12 -12.94 -20.74
N PRO A 435 -1.39 -14.25 -20.57
CA PRO A 435 -1.37 -14.88 -19.26
C PRO A 435 0.03 -14.85 -18.65
N LYS A 436 0.10 -14.90 -17.32
CA LYS A 436 1.37 -15.03 -16.61
C LYS A 436 2.07 -16.36 -16.95
N THR A 437 3.37 -16.28 -17.19
CA THR A 437 4.26 -17.40 -17.53
C THR A 437 5.53 -17.46 -16.66
N GLY A 438 5.91 -16.34 -16.04
CA GLY A 438 7.11 -16.23 -15.20
C GLY A 438 6.90 -16.72 -13.77
N LEU A 439 8.01 -16.84 -13.05
CA LEU A 439 8.04 -17.18 -11.62
C LEU A 439 7.69 -15.97 -10.74
N TRP A 440 7.62 -16.19 -9.43
CA TRP A 440 7.56 -15.14 -8.42
C TRP A 440 8.95 -14.95 -7.80
N THR A 441 9.53 -13.77 -7.99
CA THR A 441 10.81 -13.41 -7.36
C THR A 441 10.59 -12.97 -5.93
N THR A 442 11.18 -13.70 -4.98
CA THR A 442 11.10 -13.45 -3.53
C THR A 442 12.49 -13.38 -2.91
N SER A 443 12.58 -12.95 -1.66
CA SER A 443 13.74 -13.06 -0.76
C SER A 443 14.30 -14.49 -0.65
N ALA A 444 13.44 -15.50 -0.84
CA ALA A 444 13.82 -16.91 -0.84
C ALA A 444 14.16 -17.47 -2.23
N GLY A 445 14.34 -16.60 -3.22
CA GLY A 445 14.61 -16.92 -4.62
C GLY A 445 13.36 -16.91 -5.50
N ARG A 446 13.49 -17.45 -6.71
CA ARG A 446 12.39 -17.52 -7.70
C ARG A 446 11.58 -18.81 -7.48
N LEU A 447 10.28 -18.67 -7.25
CA LEU A 447 9.40 -19.77 -6.86
C LEU A 447 8.22 -19.93 -7.83
N GLU A 448 7.77 -21.16 -7.98
CA GLU A 448 6.44 -21.47 -8.52
C GLU A 448 5.37 -21.05 -7.52
N LEU A 449 4.16 -20.70 -8.00
CA LEU A 449 3.12 -20.13 -7.15
C LEU A 449 2.69 -21.06 -6.00
N ASP A 450 2.51 -22.35 -6.27
CA ASP A 450 2.09 -23.33 -5.25
C ASP A 450 3.12 -23.45 -4.12
N GLU A 451 4.41 -23.40 -4.49
CA GLU A 451 5.51 -23.43 -3.54
C GLU A 451 5.57 -22.12 -2.74
N TYR A 452 5.40 -20.97 -3.40
CA TYR A 452 5.35 -19.67 -2.74
C TYR A 452 4.22 -19.61 -1.71
N ASN A 453 2.99 -19.93 -2.11
CA ASN A 453 1.82 -19.98 -1.23
C ASN A 453 2.02 -20.93 -0.05
N ARG A 454 2.60 -22.12 -0.29
CA ARG A 454 2.89 -23.09 0.77
C ARG A 454 3.87 -22.52 1.80
N ARG A 455 4.91 -21.83 1.36
CA ARG A 455 5.89 -21.18 2.25
C ARG A 455 5.26 -20.02 3.02
N ALA A 456 4.50 -19.15 2.36
CA ALA A 456 3.85 -18.02 3.00
C ALA A 456 2.86 -18.48 4.10
N ARG A 457 2.02 -19.49 3.82
CA ARG A 457 1.14 -20.11 4.84
C ARG A 457 1.91 -20.69 6.03
N GLY A 458 3.08 -21.25 5.77
CA GLY A 458 3.93 -21.88 6.79
C GLY A 458 4.85 -20.90 7.53
N PHE A 459 4.82 -19.62 7.18
CA PHE A 459 5.70 -18.61 7.71
C PHE A 459 4.98 -17.70 8.69
N THR A 460 5.68 -17.31 9.75
CA THR A 460 5.24 -16.30 10.73
C THR A 460 6.49 -15.57 11.19
N PRO A 461 6.52 -14.22 11.14
CA PRO A 461 7.65 -13.45 11.65
C PRO A 461 7.95 -13.80 13.11
N SER A 462 9.23 -13.83 13.47
CA SER A 462 9.64 -14.21 14.83
C SER A 462 9.09 -13.25 15.88
N ALA A 463 8.98 -11.96 15.55
CA ALA A 463 8.36 -10.96 16.41
C ALA A 463 6.86 -11.20 16.69
N GLN A 464 6.21 -12.08 15.91
CA GLN A 464 4.81 -12.46 16.05
C GLN A 464 4.63 -13.83 16.72
N ALA A 465 5.70 -14.44 17.24
CA ALA A 465 5.58 -15.62 18.08
C ALA A 465 4.69 -15.34 19.32
N PRO A 466 3.99 -16.35 19.86
CA PRO A 466 3.01 -16.17 20.95
C PRO A 466 3.54 -15.39 22.17
N GLU A 467 4.81 -15.54 22.48
CA GLU A 467 5.50 -14.86 23.58
C GLU A 467 5.78 -13.36 23.32
N PHE A 468 5.76 -12.91 22.07
CA PHE A 468 6.11 -11.55 21.65
C PHE A 468 4.95 -10.75 21.04
N ARG A 469 3.97 -11.43 20.43
CA ARG A 469 2.86 -10.81 19.67
C ARG A 469 2.21 -9.61 20.38
N TYR A 470 1.97 -9.73 21.68
CA TYR A 470 1.30 -8.71 22.51
C TYR A 470 2.26 -7.83 23.33
N LEU A 471 3.56 -7.82 23.01
CA LEU A 471 4.49 -6.86 23.57
C LEU A 471 4.46 -5.59 22.71
N ASP A 472 3.66 -4.63 23.12
CA ASP A 472 3.63 -3.28 22.55
C ASP A 472 4.73 -2.39 23.16
N GLU A 473 4.94 -1.21 22.56
CA GLU A 473 5.95 -0.25 23.01
C GLU A 473 5.70 0.22 24.45
N GLU A 474 4.43 0.32 24.86
CA GLU A 474 4.06 0.69 26.23
C GLU A 474 4.45 -0.40 27.25
N TRP A 475 4.29 -1.67 26.91
CA TRP A 475 4.74 -2.78 27.73
C TRP A 475 6.26 -2.81 27.81
N VAL A 476 6.95 -2.74 26.66
CA VAL A 476 8.43 -2.77 26.59
C VAL A 476 9.02 -1.65 27.44
N LYS A 477 8.52 -0.42 27.31
CA LYS A 477 8.99 0.74 28.09
C LYS A 477 8.99 0.51 29.60
N ARG A 478 8.06 -0.30 30.13
CA ARG A 478 7.95 -0.61 31.56
C ARG A 478 8.67 -1.92 31.96
N HIS A 479 9.11 -2.70 30.98
CA HIS A 479 9.71 -4.03 31.17
C HIS A 479 11.00 -4.21 30.37
N TYR A 480 11.69 -3.13 30.00
CA TYR A 480 12.87 -3.15 29.11
C TYR A 480 14.04 -3.96 29.68
N THR A 481 14.06 -4.20 31.00
CA THR A 481 15.06 -5.06 31.68
C THR A 481 14.68 -6.54 31.71
N SER A 482 13.48 -6.91 31.25
CA SER A 482 13.03 -8.30 31.21
C SER A 482 13.66 -9.07 30.07
N ASP A 483 13.89 -10.37 30.28
CA ASP A 483 14.42 -11.27 29.25
C ASP A 483 13.55 -11.30 27.99
N ARG A 484 12.22 -11.14 28.15
CA ARG A 484 11.27 -11.10 27.03
C ARG A 484 11.40 -9.84 26.18
N ALA A 485 11.57 -8.67 26.81
CA ALA A 485 11.81 -7.43 26.07
C ALA A 485 13.15 -7.49 25.33
N ASN A 486 14.20 -7.96 26.01
CA ASN A 486 15.52 -8.15 25.40
C ASN A 486 15.47 -9.09 24.21
N ALA A 487 14.84 -10.26 24.34
CA ALA A 487 14.72 -11.21 23.25
C ALA A 487 13.99 -10.61 22.02
N LEU A 488 12.90 -9.85 22.22
CA LEU A 488 12.20 -9.18 21.12
C LEU A 488 13.10 -8.17 20.39
N TYR A 489 13.88 -7.37 21.11
CA TYR A 489 14.80 -6.41 20.49
C TYR A 489 15.99 -7.09 19.81
N GLU A 490 16.53 -8.16 20.42
CA GLU A 490 17.60 -8.96 19.82
C GLU A 490 17.18 -9.58 18.49
N LEU A 491 15.90 -9.97 18.33
CA LEU A 491 15.36 -10.45 17.05
C LEU A 491 15.48 -9.41 15.93
N ALA A 492 15.18 -8.14 16.21
CA ALA A 492 15.30 -7.05 15.25
C ALA A 492 16.77 -6.66 15.00
N GLN A 493 17.60 -6.75 16.03
CA GLN A 493 19.02 -6.37 15.98
C GLN A 493 19.94 -7.43 15.37
N ARG A 494 19.46 -8.65 15.11
CA ARG A 494 20.32 -9.80 14.76
C ARG A 494 21.14 -9.60 13.48
N ASP A 495 20.57 -8.89 12.51
CA ASP A 495 21.18 -8.59 11.21
C ASP A 495 21.79 -7.18 11.21
N SER A 496 21.74 -6.49 12.35
CA SER A 496 22.32 -5.17 12.50
C SER A 496 23.84 -5.23 12.55
N ARG A 497 24.50 -4.30 11.86
CA ARG A 497 25.97 -4.22 11.82
C ARG A 497 26.54 -3.74 13.16
N THR A 498 25.75 -3.02 13.94
CA THR A 498 26.22 -2.27 15.10
C THR A 498 25.46 -2.60 16.40
N LEU A 499 24.23 -3.12 16.31
CA LEU A 499 23.36 -3.35 17.48
C LEU A 499 23.16 -4.81 17.88
N GLN A 500 23.83 -5.77 17.23
CA GLN A 500 23.64 -7.18 17.54
C GLN A 500 23.83 -7.48 19.04
N GLY A 501 22.79 -8.03 19.69
CA GLY A 501 22.81 -8.44 21.09
C GLY A 501 22.74 -7.31 22.12
N LYS A 502 22.30 -6.11 21.74
CA LYS A 502 22.19 -4.97 22.66
C LYS A 502 20.89 -4.96 23.48
N GLY A 503 19.84 -5.61 22.99
CA GLY A 503 18.57 -5.78 23.69
C GLY A 503 17.74 -4.49 23.78
N ALA A 504 16.75 -4.49 24.68
CA ALA A 504 15.73 -3.43 24.81
C ALA A 504 16.16 -2.28 25.72
N GLY A 505 17.32 -2.37 26.36
CA GLY A 505 17.82 -1.33 27.26
C GLY A 505 18.46 -0.12 26.58
N LEU A 506 18.57 -0.12 25.25
CA LEU A 506 19.16 0.97 24.49
C LEU A 506 18.28 2.22 24.55
N LEU A 507 18.90 3.34 24.94
CA LEU A 507 18.36 4.66 24.70
C LEU A 507 18.88 5.16 23.36
N ARG A 508 18.14 6.08 22.73
CA ARG A 508 18.61 6.76 21.52
C ARG A 508 19.99 7.41 21.69
N ALA A 509 20.27 7.97 22.86
CA ALA A 509 21.57 8.56 23.18
C ALA A 509 22.74 7.56 23.10
N ASP A 510 22.46 6.27 23.26
CA ASP A 510 23.46 5.19 23.17
C ASP A 510 23.81 4.84 21.71
N LEU A 511 22.98 5.26 20.74
CA LEU A 511 23.17 5.02 19.30
C LEU A 511 24.17 6.01 18.68
N GLN A 512 24.24 7.25 19.20
CA GLN A 512 25.03 8.35 18.64
C GLN A 512 26.56 8.21 18.82
N GLY A 513 27.05 7.05 19.28
CA GLY A 513 28.48 6.79 19.52
C GLY A 513 29.21 5.96 18.43
N ASN A 514 28.50 5.45 17.41
CA ASN A 514 29.04 4.44 16.49
C ASN A 514 29.11 4.87 15.00
N GLY A 515 28.83 6.13 14.67
CA GLY A 515 28.83 6.67 13.30
C GLY A 515 30.16 7.28 12.86
#